data_AF-M7YN02-F1
#
_entry.id   AF-M7YN02-F1
#
_cell.length_a   1.000
_cell.length_b   1.000
_cell.length_c   1.000
_cell.angle_alpha   90.00
_cell.angle_beta   90.00
_cell.angle_gamma   90.00
#
_symmetry.space_group_name_H-M   'P 1'
#
loop_
_entity.id
_entity.type
_entity.pdbx_description
1 polymer ?
#
loop_
_entity_poly.entity_id
_entity_poly.type
_entity_poly.pdbx_seq_one_letter_code
_entity_poly.pdbx_strand_id
1 'polypeptide(L)'
;MAPTKNIGAARILVIVMVATTLLPSSSATVTKSGENLFKFAIVGLINSVLDDVIAATPPAKIPEVKAAGEKQVELAIAKVDTAKGDKAKLDAFMLAYKTAGEKVIATPPAQKFSVMEKGFTEAASSMAP
;
A
#
# COMPACT_ATOMS: atom_id res chain seq x y z
N MET A 1 26.89 50.26 -53.65
CA MET A 1 26.97 50.67 -52.23
C MET A 1 27.08 49.41 -51.40
N ALA A 2 28.23 49.23 -50.74
CA ALA A 2 28.58 48.08 -49.89
C ALA A 2 28.24 48.38 -48.41
N PRO A 3 28.10 47.35 -47.54
CA PRO A 3 27.52 47.49 -46.21
C PRO A 3 28.55 47.82 -45.11
N THR A 4 28.13 48.60 -44.11
CA THR A 4 28.98 49.05 -42.98
C THR A 4 28.78 48.18 -41.74
N LYS A 5 29.78 47.32 -41.50
CA LYS A 5 30.46 46.90 -40.26
C LYS A 5 29.80 47.13 -38.88
N ASN A 6 29.62 45.99 -38.21
CA ASN A 6 29.41 45.72 -36.78
C ASN A 6 30.33 46.49 -35.81
N ILE A 7 29.77 46.97 -34.69
CA ILE A 7 30.36 46.97 -33.33
C ILE A 7 29.21 47.22 -32.33
N GLY A 8 29.17 46.42 -31.25
CA GLY A 8 28.69 46.91 -29.95
C GLY A 8 27.34 46.41 -29.43
N ALA A 9 27.22 45.12 -29.10
CA ALA A 9 26.34 44.62 -28.03
C ALA A 9 26.76 43.17 -27.72
N ALA A 10 27.92 42.94 -27.13
CA ALA A 10 27.98 42.74 -25.68
C ALA A 10 26.74 42.04 -25.10
N ARG A 11 26.89 40.73 -24.85
CA ARG A 11 26.26 40.00 -23.73
C ARG A 11 24.74 39.77 -23.82
N ILE A 12 24.30 38.97 -24.80
CA ILE A 12 23.07 38.17 -24.62
C ILE A 12 23.47 36.70 -24.71
N LEU A 13 24.16 36.27 -23.67
CA LEU A 13 24.24 34.87 -23.30
C LEU A 13 23.03 34.62 -22.38
N VAL A 14 21.84 34.66 -22.97
CA VAL A 14 20.66 34.04 -22.38
C VAL A 14 20.44 32.79 -23.21
N ILE A 15 21.22 31.77 -22.87
CA ILE A 15 20.87 30.40 -23.20
C ILE A 15 19.52 30.20 -22.54
N VAL A 16 18.47 30.27 -23.36
CA VAL A 16 17.16 29.73 -23.01
C VAL A 16 17.41 28.24 -22.80
N MET A 17 17.72 27.88 -21.56
CA MET A 17 17.64 26.51 -21.10
C MET A 17 16.15 26.21 -21.05
N VAL A 18 15.62 25.86 -22.22
CA VAL A 18 14.36 25.13 -22.34
C VAL A 18 14.58 23.84 -21.56
N ALA A 19 14.21 23.85 -20.27
CA ALA A 19 14.06 22.65 -19.48
C ALA A 19 12.79 21.91 -19.94
N THR A 20 12.70 21.58 -21.22
CA THR A 20 11.90 20.44 -21.65
C THR A 20 12.74 19.21 -21.40
N THR A 21 12.60 18.66 -20.20
CA THR A 21 12.54 17.22 -19.88
C THR A 21 12.83 17.07 -18.40
N LEU A 22 11.81 17.12 -17.57
CA LEU A 22 11.44 15.96 -16.78
C LEU A 22 10.01 16.18 -16.29
N LEU A 23 9.21 15.15 -16.50
CA LEU A 23 7.81 15.03 -16.14
C LEU A 23 7.55 15.49 -14.69
N PRO A 24 6.31 15.87 -14.32
CA PRO A 24 5.92 15.77 -12.92
C PRO A 24 6.26 14.34 -12.50
N SER A 25 7.19 14.17 -11.55
CA SER A 25 7.49 12.87 -10.95
C SER A 25 6.17 12.17 -10.72
N SER A 26 5.96 11.01 -11.35
CA SER A 26 4.91 10.09 -10.92
C SER A 26 5.04 10.01 -9.41
N SER A 27 4.07 10.56 -8.68
CA SER A 27 4.19 10.70 -7.23
C SER A 27 4.34 9.29 -6.67
N ALA A 28 5.58 8.92 -6.30
CA ALA A 28 5.89 7.64 -5.68
C ALA A 28 5.19 7.50 -4.32
N THR A 29 4.67 8.62 -3.80
CA THR A 29 3.92 8.75 -2.57
C THR A 29 2.43 9.02 -2.83
N VAL A 30 1.59 8.27 -2.14
CA VAL A 30 0.15 8.42 -2.04
C VAL A 30 -0.18 9.55 -1.06
N THR A 31 -1.24 10.30 -1.34
CA THR A 31 -1.74 11.36 -0.44
C THR A 31 -2.29 10.76 0.86
N LYS A 32 -2.43 11.57 1.92
CA LYS A 32 -3.08 11.15 3.17
C LYS A 32 -4.49 10.57 2.95
N SER A 33 -5.23 11.14 1.99
CA SER A 33 -6.53 10.62 1.59
C SER A 33 -6.42 9.22 0.95
N GLY A 34 -5.43 9.00 0.08
CA GLY A 34 -5.19 7.68 -0.50
C GLY A 34 -4.69 6.65 0.52
N GLU A 35 -3.88 7.04 1.51
CA GLU A 35 -3.54 6.16 2.65
C GLU A 35 -4.79 5.74 3.44
N ASN A 36 -5.71 6.67 3.70
CA ASN A 36 -6.96 6.35 4.40
C ASN A 36 -7.86 5.42 3.58
N LEU A 37 -7.93 5.61 2.26
CA LEU A 37 -8.62 4.67 1.36
C LEU A 37 -7.96 3.29 1.39
N PHE A 38 -6.62 3.24 1.42
CA PHE A 38 -5.89 1.99 1.56
C PHE A 38 -6.20 1.28 2.89
N LYS A 39 -6.23 2.02 4.00
CA LYS A 39 -6.64 1.50 5.32
C LYS A 39 -8.05 0.93 5.28
N PHE A 40 -8.99 1.64 4.68
CA PHE A 40 -10.36 1.14 4.54
C PHE A 40 -10.43 -0.15 3.71
N ALA A 41 -9.69 -0.18 2.59
CA ALA A 41 -9.63 -1.36 1.72
C ALA A 41 -9.03 -2.59 2.43
N ILE A 42 -7.92 -2.42 3.16
CA ILE A 42 -7.27 -3.55 3.84
C ILE A 42 -8.08 -4.05 5.03
N VAL A 43 -8.77 -3.15 5.74
CA VAL A 43 -9.73 -3.52 6.79
C VAL A 43 -10.88 -4.32 6.19
N GLY A 44 -11.44 -3.88 5.06
CA GLY A 44 -12.49 -4.60 4.35
C GLY A 44 -12.05 -6.00 3.93
N LEU A 45 -10.83 -6.15 3.44
CA LEU A 45 -10.25 -7.46 3.08
C LEU A 45 -10.13 -8.37 4.31
N ILE A 46 -9.54 -7.88 5.40
CA ILE A 46 -9.36 -8.67 6.64
C ILE A 46 -10.73 -9.12 7.18
N ASN A 47 -11.70 -8.22 7.24
CA ASN A 47 -13.05 -8.54 7.72
C ASN A 47 -13.75 -9.56 6.82
N SER A 48 -13.61 -9.45 5.50
CA SER A 48 -14.18 -10.45 4.58
C SER A 48 -13.62 -11.85 4.81
N VAL A 49 -12.32 -11.97 5.08
CA VAL A 49 -11.71 -13.26 5.42
C VAL A 49 -12.16 -13.72 6.80
N LEU A 50 -12.22 -12.81 7.78
CA LEU A 50 -12.68 -13.09 9.13
C LEU A 50 -14.11 -13.64 9.16
N ASP A 51 -15.03 -13.10 8.35
CA ASP A 51 -16.41 -13.59 8.26
C ASP A 51 -16.47 -15.04 7.76
N ASP A 52 -15.63 -15.41 6.80
CA ASP A 52 -15.49 -16.79 6.33
C ASP A 52 -14.88 -17.71 7.41
N VAL A 53 -13.91 -17.22 8.18
CA VAL A 53 -13.38 -17.97 9.34
C VAL A 53 -14.47 -18.15 10.41
N ILE A 54 -15.26 -17.11 10.71
CA ILE A 54 -16.35 -17.17 11.70
C ILE A 54 -17.42 -18.17 11.25
N ALA A 55 -17.79 -18.18 9.97
CA ALA A 55 -18.74 -19.14 9.42
C ALA A 55 -18.28 -20.60 9.58
N ALA A 56 -16.96 -20.82 9.57
CA ALA A 56 -16.33 -22.12 9.80
C ALA A 56 -16.07 -22.45 11.28
N THR A 57 -16.31 -21.51 12.20
CA THR A 57 -15.89 -21.61 13.61
C THR A 57 -17.05 -22.04 14.51
N PRO A 58 -16.85 -23.02 15.42
CA PRO A 58 -17.85 -23.35 16.43
C PRO A 58 -18.23 -22.15 17.31
N PRO A 59 -19.50 -21.97 17.71
CA PRO A 59 -19.95 -20.77 18.44
C PRO A 59 -19.12 -20.41 19.67
N ALA A 60 -18.65 -21.41 20.42
CA ALA A 60 -17.82 -21.23 21.61
C ALA A 60 -16.46 -20.54 21.35
N LYS A 61 -15.96 -20.57 20.11
CA LYS A 61 -14.65 -20.01 19.72
C LYS A 61 -14.76 -18.70 18.91
N ILE A 62 -15.97 -18.30 18.51
CA ILE A 62 -16.18 -17.05 17.74
C ILE A 62 -15.60 -15.81 18.45
N PRO A 63 -15.71 -15.63 19.78
CA PRO A 63 -15.12 -14.46 20.44
C PRO A 63 -13.59 -14.38 20.31
N GLU A 64 -12.91 -15.54 20.37
CA GLU A 64 -11.46 -15.63 20.19
C GLU A 64 -11.06 -15.24 18.76
N VAL A 65 -11.78 -15.77 17.77
CA VAL A 65 -11.56 -15.47 16.35
C VAL A 65 -11.76 -13.99 16.05
N LYS A 66 -12.82 -13.37 16.60
CA LYS A 66 -13.07 -11.92 16.46
C LYS A 66 -11.95 -11.08 17.06
N ALA A 67 -11.52 -11.40 18.28
CA ALA A 67 -10.43 -10.68 18.94
C ALA A 67 -9.11 -10.78 18.17
N ALA A 68 -8.82 -11.94 17.56
CA ALA A 68 -7.66 -12.09 16.68
C ALA A 68 -7.80 -11.27 15.39
N GLY A 69 -8.99 -11.24 14.79
CA GLY A 69 -9.29 -10.39 13.62
C GLY A 69 -9.07 -8.91 13.89
N GLU A 70 -9.56 -8.40 15.03
CA GLU A 70 -9.36 -7.02 15.47
C GLU A 70 -7.87 -6.68 15.63
N LYS A 71 -7.09 -7.57 16.25
CA LYS A 71 -5.62 -7.41 16.35
C LYS A 71 -4.94 -7.33 14.99
N GLN A 72 -5.38 -8.13 14.01
CA GLN A 72 -4.83 -8.09 12.65
C GLN A 72 -5.17 -6.78 11.94
N VAL A 73 -6.36 -6.23 12.18
CA VAL A 73 -6.75 -4.89 11.68
C VAL A 73 -5.85 -3.80 12.27
N GLU A 74 -5.67 -3.79 13.59
CA GLU A 74 -4.80 -2.81 14.26
C GLU A 74 -3.36 -2.87 13.73
N LEU A 75 -2.82 -4.09 13.60
CA LEU A 75 -1.48 -4.32 13.08
C LEU A 75 -1.34 -3.84 11.62
N ALA A 76 -2.32 -4.15 10.76
CA ALA A 76 -2.31 -3.74 9.37
C ALA A 76 -2.34 -2.21 9.23
N ILE A 77 -3.19 -1.53 10.00
CA ILE A 77 -3.28 -0.06 10.01
C ILE A 77 -1.95 0.56 10.46
N ALA A 78 -1.37 0.06 11.55
CA ALA A 78 -0.10 0.55 12.05
C ALA A 78 1.01 0.41 11.00
N LYS A 79 1.05 -0.71 10.26
CA LYS A 79 2.01 -0.93 9.18
C LYS A 79 1.79 0.02 8.00
N VAL A 80 0.55 0.28 7.61
CA VAL A 80 0.25 1.28 6.56
C VAL A 80 0.81 2.65 6.92
N ASP A 81 0.74 3.07 8.19
CA ASP A 81 1.35 4.33 8.64
C ASP A 81 2.89 4.34 8.50
N THR A 82 3.56 3.19 8.60
CA THR A 82 5.02 3.09 8.38
C THR A 82 5.44 3.23 6.92
N ALA A 83 4.52 2.99 5.97
CA ALA A 83 4.80 3.12 4.55
C ALA A 83 5.04 4.58 4.12
N LYS A 84 4.60 5.57 4.91
CA LYS A 84 4.70 7.01 4.61
C LYS A 84 4.27 7.34 3.17
N GLY A 85 3.18 6.72 2.73
CA GLY A 85 2.60 6.87 1.42
C GLY A 85 3.31 6.12 0.29
N ASP A 86 4.38 5.37 0.53
CA ASP A 86 5.08 4.62 -0.53
C ASP A 86 4.11 3.64 -1.22
N LYS A 87 3.73 3.97 -2.46
CA LYS A 87 2.71 3.22 -3.19
C LYS A 87 3.16 1.79 -3.46
N ALA A 88 4.44 1.57 -3.77
CA ALA A 88 4.95 0.25 -4.07
C ALA A 88 4.92 -0.65 -2.84
N LYS A 89 5.29 -0.10 -1.67
CA LYS A 89 5.16 -0.82 -0.38
C LYS A 89 3.71 -1.14 -0.06
N LEU A 90 2.80 -0.19 -0.25
CA LEU A 90 1.37 -0.39 0.00
C LEU A 90 0.78 -1.45 -0.94
N ASP A 91 1.08 -1.40 -2.24
CA ASP A 91 0.59 -2.38 -3.20
C ASP A 91 1.12 -3.80 -2.89
N ALA A 92 2.41 -3.92 -2.59
CA ALA A 92 3.02 -5.20 -2.19
C ALA A 92 2.38 -5.75 -0.90
N PHE A 93 2.08 -4.87 0.04
CA PHE A 93 1.42 -5.24 1.29
C PHE A 93 -0.01 -5.73 1.08
N MET A 94 -0.79 -5.02 0.26
CA MET A 94 -2.14 -5.46 -0.12
C MET A 94 -2.10 -6.83 -0.79
N LEU A 95 -1.13 -7.05 -1.70
CA LEU A 95 -0.96 -8.33 -2.37
C LEU A 95 -0.62 -9.45 -1.38
N ALA A 96 0.22 -9.19 -0.37
CA ALA A 96 0.56 -10.17 0.66
C ALA A 96 -0.68 -10.57 1.47
N TYR A 97 -1.50 -9.61 1.89
CA TYR A 97 -2.76 -9.89 2.60
C TYR A 97 -3.77 -10.63 1.73
N LYS A 98 -3.89 -10.26 0.45
CA LYS A 98 -4.78 -10.96 -0.49
C LYS A 98 -4.36 -12.42 -0.65
N THR A 99 -3.06 -12.66 -0.83
CA THR A 99 -2.49 -14.01 -0.94
C THR A 99 -2.73 -14.83 0.32
N ALA A 100 -2.55 -14.23 1.50
CA ALA A 100 -2.86 -14.88 2.76
C ALA A 100 -4.36 -15.20 2.89
N GLY A 101 -5.25 -14.26 2.52
CA GLY A 101 -6.70 -14.46 2.52
C GLY A 101 -7.14 -15.59 1.60
N GLU A 102 -6.61 -15.66 0.38
CA GLU A 102 -6.89 -16.75 -0.56
C GLU A 102 -6.47 -18.12 0.02
N LYS A 103 -5.33 -18.19 0.72
CA LYS A 103 -4.91 -19.41 1.44
C LYS A 103 -5.88 -19.79 2.55
N VAL A 104 -6.39 -18.83 3.32
CA VAL A 104 -7.40 -19.09 4.37
C VAL A 104 -8.67 -19.66 3.76
N ILE A 105 -9.17 -19.06 2.69
CA ILE A 105 -10.42 -19.49 2.04
C ILE A 105 -10.30 -20.91 1.49
N ALA A 106 -9.15 -21.26 0.91
CA ALA A 106 -8.86 -22.59 0.37
C ALA A 106 -8.59 -23.67 1.43
N THR A 107 -8.39 -23.27 2.68
CA THR A 107 -8.04 -24.19 3.79
C THR A 107 -9.30 -24.85 4.37
N PRO A 108 -9.22 -26.11 4.84
CA PRO A 108 -10.34 -26.77 5.53
C PRO A 108 -10.83 -25.98 6.77
N PRO A 109 -12.14 -25.98 7.08
CA PRO A 109 -12.75 -25.17 8.15
C PRO A 109 -11.98 -25.17 9.48
N ALA A 110 -11.57 -26.35 9.97
CA ALA A 110 -10.87 -26.51 11.24
C ALA A 110 -9.48 -25.86 11.30
N GLN A 111 -8.89 -25.55 10.15
CA GLN A 111 -7.55 -24.96 10.04
C GLN A 111 -7.57 -23.47 9.66
N LYS A 112 -8.72 -22.95 9.19
CA LYS A 112 -8.85 -21.57 8.68
C LYS A 112 -8.35 -20.52 9.68
N PHE A 113 -8.72 -20.66 10.95
CA PHE A 113 -8.30 -19.71 11.98
C PHE A 113 -6.77 -19.67 12.16
N SER A 114 -6.12 -20.82 12.27
CA SER A 114 -4.66 -20.88 12.43
C SER A 114 -3.92 -20.37 11.20
N VAL A 115 -4.44 -20.66 9.99
CA VAL A 115 -3.86 -20.15 8.73
C VAL A 115 -4.05 -18.64 8.62
N MET A 116 -5.17 -18.09 9.08
CA MET A 116 -5.42 -16.65 9.08
C MET A 116 -4.42 -15.93 9.98
N GLU A 117 -4.27 -16.37 11.24
CA GLU A 117 -3.34 -15.72 12.17
C GLU A 117 -1.90 -15.73 11.66
N LYS A 118 -1.42 -16.88 11.18
CA LYS A 118 -0.06 -17.00 10.63
C LYS A 118 0.11 -16.18 9.36
N GLY A 119 -0.80 -16.34 8.39
CA GLY A 119 -0.71 -15.69 7.09
C GLY A 119 -0.80 -14.18 7.17
N PHE A 120 -1.69 -13.63 8.01
CA PHE A 120 -1.78 -12.19 8.19
C PHE A 120 -0.62 -11.62 9.00
N THR A 121 -0.06 -12.36 9.97
CA THR A 121 1.16 -11.94 10.68
C THR A 121 2.38 -11.91 9.75
N GLU A 122 2.53 -12.89 8.87
CA GLU A 122 3.56 -12.89 7.83
C GLU A 122 3.36 -11.73 6.84
N ALA A 123 2.13 -11.50 6.39
CA ALA A 123 1.81 -10.38 5.52
C ALA A 123 2.10 -9.03 6.19
N ALA A 124 1.75 -8.86 7.46
CA ALA A 124 2.08 -7.69 8.26
C ALA A 124 3.60 -7.44 8.34
N SER A 125 4.39 -8.51 8.39
CA SER A 125 5.85 -8.46 8.47
C SER A 125 6.53 -8.20 7.13
N SER A 126 5.83 -8.37 6.00
CA SER A 126 6.36 -8.06 4.66
C SER A 126 6.75 -6.60 4.48
N MET A 127 6.11 -5.71 5.25
CA MET A 127 6.50 -4.32 5.37
C MET A 127 7.46 -4.18 6.56
N ALA A 128 8.75 -4.35 6.26
CA ALA A 128 9.82 -4.04 7.21
C ALA A 128 9.79 -2.55 7.59
N PRO A 129 10.15 -2.18 8.84
CA PRO A 129 10.24 -0.79 9.27
C PRO A 129 11.23 0.04 8.45
#